data_AF-A0A3P8VN08-F1
#
_entry.id   AF-A0A3P8VN08-F1
#
_cell.length_a   1.000
_cell.length_b   1.000
_cell.length_c   1.000
_cell.angle_alpha   90.00
_cell.angle_beta   90.00
_cell.angle_gamma   90.00
#
_symmetry.space_group_name_H-M   'P 1'
#
loop_
_entity.id
_entity.type
_entity.pdbx_description
1 polymer ?
#
loop_
_entity_poly.entity_id
_entity_poly.type
_entity_poly.pdbx_seq_one_letter_code
_entity_poly.pdbx_strand_id
1 'polypeptide(L)'
;VYQFCSKTCCDDYKKLHCIVTFCEYCQEEKTLHETVKFSGVKKPFCSEGCKLLYKQDFIKRLGLKCVSCNHCSQLCKKAVTRQLGGMTRDFCSEACAKKFHDWYHKSIYDLNNEMSSLKYVSSMF
;
A
#
# COMPACT_ATOMS: atom_id res chain seq x y z
N VAL A 1 12.79 26.55 -5.56
CA VAL A 1 12.46 25.16 -5.96
C VAL A 1 13.23 24.90 -7.25
N TYR A 2 14.08 23.88 -7.29
CA TYR A 2 14.80 23.51 -8.53
C TYR A 2 13.99 22.48 -9.29
N GLN A 3 13.86 22.66 -10.61
CA GLN A 3 13.19 21.73 -11.51
C GLN A 3 14.23 21.12 -12.44
N PHE A 4 14.18 19.80 -12.60
CA PHE A 4 15.16 19.04 -13.36
C PHE A 4 14.48 18.28 -14.51
N CYS A 5 15.21 18.10 -15.61
CA CYS A 5 14.77 17.34 -16.78
C CYS A 5 14.41 15.89 -16.49
N SER A 6 15.10 15.28 -15.52
CA SER A 6 14.96 13.88 -15.17
C SER A 6 15.47 13.62 -13.75
N LYS A 7 15.25 12.41 -13.25
CA LYS A 7 15.85 11.94 -12.00
C LYS A 7 17.38 11.95 -12.08
N THR A 8 17.95 11.54 -13.20
CA THR A 8 19.40 11.57 -13.43
C THR A 8 19.96 12.99 -13.32
N CYS A 9 19.33 13.97 -13.98
CA CYS A 9 19.74 15.39 -13.89
C CYS A 9 19.74 15.89 -12.43
N CYS A 10 18.74 15.48 -11.63
CA CYS A 10 18.63 15.82 -10.22
C CYS A 10 19.72 15.15 -9.37
N ASP A 11 20.00 13.88 -9.62
CA ASP A 11 20.98 13.11 -8.86
C ASP A 11 22.42 13.57 -9.17
N ASP A 12 22.71 13.90 -10.43
CA ASP A 12 24.01 14.47 -10.83
C ASP A 12 24.23 15.85 -10.22
N TYR A 13 23.20 16.69 -10.17
CA TYR A 13 23.26 17.97 -9.44
C TYR A 13 23.59 17.77 -7.96
N LYS A 14 22.92 16.83 -7.28
CA LYS A 14 23.21 16.55 -5.86
C LYS A 14 24.64 16.08 -5.64
N LYS A 15 25.18 15.26 -6.55
CA LYS A 15 26.59 14.81 -6.49
C LYS A 15 27.56 15.96 -6.72
N LEU A 16 27.36 16.74 -7.79
CA LEU A 16 28.23 17.85 -8.17
C LEU A 16 28.31 18.91 -7.06
N HIS A 17 27.18 19.19 -6.41
CA HIS A 17 27.08 20.17 -5.33
C HIS A 17 27.27 19.55 -3.93
N CYS A 18 27.74 18.31 -3.84
CA CYS A 18 27.99 17.60 -2.58
C CYS A 18 26.82 17.74 -1.58
N ILE A 19 25.58 17.62 -2.07
CA ILE A 19 24.41 17.69 -1.22
C ILE A 19 24.36 16.40 -0.41
N VAL A 20 24.93 16.43 0.78
CA VAL A 20 25.01 15.31 1.71
C VAL A 20 23.94 15.39 2.78
N THR A 21 23.68 14.24 3.40
CA THR A 21 22.81 14.09 4.57
C THR A 21 23.37 13.00 5.46
N PHE A 22 23.06 13.07 6.75
CA PHE A 22 23.17 11.92 7.62
C PHE A 22 21.98 10.98 7.35
N CYS A 23 22.23 9.77 6.86
CA CYS A 23 21.17 8.84 6.46
C CYS A 23 20.44 8.29 7.69
N GLU A 24 19.10 8.39 7.71
CA GLU A 24 18.30 7.92 8.85
C GLU A 24 18.41 6.39 9.07
N TYR A 25 18.70 5.61 8.02
CA TYR A 25 18.83 4.16 8.15
C TYR A 25 20.24 3.72 8.51
N CYS A 26 21.23 3.99 7.64
CA CYS A 26 22.59 3.48 7.83
C CYS A 26 23.46 4.33 8.77
N GLN A 27 22.98 5.52 9.20
CA GLN A 27 23.68 6.41 10.14
C GLN A 27 25.09 6.82 9.64
N GLU A 28 25.22 7.04 8.33
CA GLU A 28 26.45 7.52 7.68
C GLU A 28 26.16 8.81 6.90
N GLU A 29 27.16 9.70 6.78
CA GLU A 29 27.09 10.88 5.91
C GLU A 29 27.32 10.48 4.46
N LYS A 30 26.31 10.71 3.61
CA LYS A 30 26.33 10.35 2.18
C LYS A 30 25.53 11.34 1.37
N THR A 31 25.70 11.32 0.04
CA THR A 31 24.86 12.11 -0.87
C THR A 31 23.37 11.83 -0.62
N LEU A 32 22.59 12.89 -0.49
CA LEU A 32 21.14 12.81 -0.30
C LEU A 32 20.51 12.19 -1.55
N HIS A 33 19.77 11.10 -1.36
CA HIS A 33 18.90 10.56 -2.42
C HIS A 33 17.54 11.25 -2.36
N GLU A 34 16.85 11.14 -1.22
CA GLU A 34 15.51 11.67 -1.03
C GLU A 34 15.22 11.92 0.46
N THR A 35 14.33 12.88 0.76
CA THR A 35 13.77 13.08 2.11
C THR A 35 12.28 12.77 2.09
N VAL A 36 11.84 11.86 2.95
CA VAL A 36 10.43 11.41 3.03
C VAL A 36 9.86 11.73 4.41
N LYS A 37 8.58 12.08 4.49
CA LYS A 37 7.91 12.26 5.79
C LYS A 37 7.37 10.93 6.31
N PHE A 38 7.85 10.50 7.47
CA PHE A 38 7.30 9.36 8.23
C PHE A 38 6.69 9.90 9.52
N SER A 39 5.39 9.65 9.73
CA SER A 39 4.61 10.18 10.87
C SER A 39 4.82 11.70 11.08
N GLY A 40 4.82 12.46 9.99
CA GLY A 40 5.00 13.92 10.01
C GLY A 40 6.45 14.39 10.11
N VAL A 41 7.39 13.53 10.48
CA VAL A 41 8.82 13.87 10.62
C VAL A 41 9.55 13.62 9.30
N LYS A 42 10.30 14.62 8.82
CA LYS A 42 11.17 14.48 7.64
C LYS A 42 12.35 13.58 7.98
N LYS A 43 12.54 12.53 7.19
CA LYS A 43 13.62 11.55 7.32
C LYS A 43 14.43 11.49 6.01
N PRO A 44 15.72 11.81 6.03
CA PRO A 44 16.57 11.77 4.85
C PRO A 44 17.18 10.37 4.63
N PHE A 45 17.36 9.99 3.37
CA PHE A 45 17.94 8.71 2.97
C PHE A 45 18.99 8.90 1.90
N CYS A 46 20.07 8.12 1.96
CA CYS A 46 21.14 8.14 0.96
C CYS A 46 20.88 7.22 -0.25
N SER A 47 19.86 6.37 -0.19
CA SER A 47 19.50 5.47 -1.30
C SER A 47 18.07 4.97 -1.18
N GLU A 48 17.55 4.44 -2.29
CA GLU A 48 16.27 3.73 -2.30
C GLU A 48 16.28 2.52 -1.35
N GLY A 49 17.40 1.78 -1.28
CA GLY A 49 17.55 0.64 -0.38
C GLY A 49 17.43 1.01 1.09
N CYS A 50 18.13 2.07 1.54
CA CYS A 50 18.04 2.57 2.90
C CYS A 50 16.61 3.03 3.26
N LYS A 51 15.92 3.69 2.33
CA LYS A 51 14.51 4.09 2.50
C LYS A 51 13.61 2.87 2.68
N LEU A 52 13.77 1.82 1.87
CA LEU A 52 12.94 0.62 1.94
C LEU A 52 13.19 -0.17 3.22
N LEU A 53 14.44 -0.33 3.63
CA LEU A 53 14.79 -1.02 4.88
C LEU A 53 14.24 -0.26 6.09
N TYR A 54 14.40 1.06 6.14
CA TYR A 54 13.80 1.88 7.19
C TYR A 54 12.28 1.72 7.23
N LYS A 55 11.59 1.74 6.07
CA LYS A 55 10.15 1.54 6.00
C LYS A 55 9.73 0.19 6.58
N GLN A 56 10.44 -0.90 6.25
CA GLN A 56 10.16 -2.23 6.80
C GLN A 56 10.34 -2.27 8.32
N ASP A 57 11.46 -1.75 8.82
CA ASP A 57 11.74 -1.78 10.27
C ASP A 57 10.89 -0.80 11.05
N PHE A 58 10.48 0.32 10.45
CA PHE A 58 9.50 1.23 11.01
C PHE A 58 8.13 0.54 11.18
N ILE A 59 7.69 -0.22 10.18
CA ILE A 59 6.46 -1.03 10.26
C ILE A 59 6.58 -2.09 11.36
N LYS A 60 7.71 -2.82 11.44
CA LYS A 60 7.97 -3.83 12.48
C LYS A 60 7.96 -3.22 13.88
N ARG A 61 8.68 -2.11 14.10
CA ARG A 61 8.78 -1.42 15.39
C ARG A 61 7.42 -0.93 15.92
N LEU A 62 6.54 -0.49 15.01
CA LEU A 62 5.19 -0.09 15.38
C LEU A 62 4.24 -1.27 15.63
N GLY A 63 4.73 -2.52 15.53
CA GLY A 63 3.92 -3.73 15.68
C GLY A 63 2.83 -3.84 14.62
N LEU A 64 2.95 -3.12 13.50
CA LEU A 64 1.94 -3.07 12.47
C LEU A 64 2.09 -4.31 11.60
N LYS A 65 1.29 -5.34 11.86
CA LYS A 65 1.01 -6.39 10.86
C LYS A 65 0.25 -5.70 9.71
N CYS A 66 0.99 -5.21 8.74
CA CYS A 66 0.41 -4.56 7.58
C CYS A 66 -0.13 -5.60 6.61
N VAL A 67 -1.27 -5.27 6.02
CA VAL A 67 -2.03 -6.12 5.10
C VAL A 67 -2.43 -5.28 3.90
N SER A 68 -2.65 -5.94 2.76
CA SER A 68 -3.38 -5.31 1.67
C SER A 68 -4.87 -5.41 1.97
N CYS A 69 -5.55 -4.28 2.10
CA CYS A 69 -6.98 -4.25 2.39
C CYS A 69 -7.77 -4.93 1.25
N ASN A 70 -8.60 -5.92 1.55
CA ASN A 70 -9.36 -6.65 0.53
C ASN A 70 -10.44 -5.82 -0.20
N HIS A 71 -10.74 -4.60 0.27
CA HIS A 71 -11.64 -3.68 -0.42
C HIS A 71 -10.91 -2.63 -1.27
N CYS A 72 -9.98 -1.87 -0.67
CA CYS A 72 -9.32 -0.74 -1.34
C CYS A 72 -7.91 -1.05 -1.88
N SER A 73 -7.39 -2.26 -1.64
CA SER A 73 -6.07 -2.74 -2.07
C SER A 73 -4.87 -1.92 -1.58
N GLN A 74 -5.08 -0.99 -0.65
CA GLN A 74 -4.00 -0.21 -0.04
C GLN A 74 -3.29 -1.03 1.03
N LEU A 75 -1.96 -0.88 1.10
CA LEU A 75 -1.17 -1.38 2.21
C LEU A 75 -1.48 -0.56 3.46
N CYS A 76 -1.96 -1.20 4.51
CA CYS A 76 -2.50 -0.55 5.71
C CYS A 76 -2.21 -1.36 6.97
N LYS A 77 -2.38 -0.76 8.15
CA LYS A 77 -2.48 -1.52 9.40
C LYS A 77 -3.74 -2.39 9.32
N LYS A 78 -3.60 -3.67 9.64
CA LYS A 78 -4.77 -4.54 9.82
C LYS A 78 -5.65 -4.02 10.96
N ALA A 79 -6.90 -3.67 10.65
CA ALA A 79 -7.88 -3.23 11.64
C ALA A 79 -8.92 -4.32 11.93
N VAL A 80 -9.41 -4.99 10.89
CA VAL A 80 -10.49 -6.00 10.98
C VAL A 80 -10.14 -7.21 10.11
N THR A 81 -10.46 -8.41 10.60
CA THR A 81 -10.39 -9.67 9.85
C THR A 81 -11.80 -10.30 9.84
N ARG A 82 -12.28 -10.74 8.67
CA ARG A 82 -13.57 -11.44 8.51
C ARG A 82 -13.38 -12.72 7.70
N GLN A 83 -14.22 -13.72 7.94
CA GLN A 83 -14.38 -14.85 7.02
C GLN A 83 -15.56 -14.60 6.10
N LEU A 84 -15.36 -14.71 4.79
CA LEU A 84 -16.40 -14.56 3.79
C LEU A 84 -16.15 -15.56 2.65
N GLY A 85 -17.15 -16.39 2.34
CA GLY A 85 -17.01 -17.45 1.34
C GLY A 85 -15.91 -18.48 1.67
N GLY A 86 -15.71 -18.79 2.96
CA GLY A 86 -14.63 -19.68 3.42
C GLY A 86 -13.22 -19.09 3.37
N MET A 87 -13.05 -17.86 2.90
CA MET A 87 -11.74 -17.18 2.85
C MET A 87 -11.61 -16.16 3.98
N THR A 88 -10.41 -16.09 4.57
CA THR A 88 -10.06 -15.01 5.51
C THR A 88 -9.71 -13.75 4.73
N ARG A 89 -10.31 -12.63 5.09
CA ARG A 89 -10.15 -11.32 4.45
C ARG A 89 -9.79 -10.26 5.49
N ASP A 90 -8.81 -9.43 5.17
CA ASP A 90 -8.29 -8.38 6.05
C ASP A 90 -8.62 -6.99 5.51
N PHE A 91 -8.95 -6.07 6.40
CA PHE A 91 -9.42 -4.73 6.06
C PHE A 91 -8.72 -3.63 6.88
N CYS A 92 -8.59 -2.45 6.28
CA CYS A 92 -8.04 -1.26 6.92
C CYS A 92 -9.01 -0.59 7.91
N SER A 93 -10.30 -0.93 7.85
CA SER A 93 -11.36 -0.33 8.68
C SER A 93 -12.65 -1.14 8.61
N GLU A 94 -13.55 -0.94 9.57
CA GLU A 94 -14.91 -1.51 9.55
C GLU A 94 -15.71 -1.03 8.32
N ALA A 95 -15.51 0.23 7.89
CA ALA A 95 -16.15 0.78 6.71
C ALA A 95 -15.76 0.02 5.42
N CYS A 96 -14.48 -0.33 5.27
CA CYS A 96 -14.02 -1.16 4.15
C CYS A 96 -14.55 -2.59 4.24
N ALA A 97 -14.61 -3.16 5.44
CA ALA A 97 -15.18 -4.49 5.65
C ALA A 97 -16.67 -4.53 5.24
N LYS A 98 -17.45 -3.53 5.66
CA LYS A 98 -18.87 -3.42 5.30
C LYS A 98 -19.08 -3.28 3.80
N LYS A 99 -18.36 -2.37 3.14
CA LYS A 99 -18.48 -2.18 1.67
C LYS A 99 -18.15 -3.46 0.90
N PHE A 100 -17.12 -4.19 1.32
CA PHE A 100 -16.77 -5.47 0.71
C PHE A 100 -17.86 -6.53 0.93
N HIS A 101 -18.42 -6.60 2.14
CA HIS A 101 -19.52 -7.50 2.46
C HIS A 101 -20.74 -7.22 1.58
N ASP A 102 -21.18 -5.95 1.49
CA ASP A 102 -22.33 -5.55 0.68
C ASP A 102 -22.11 -5.88 -0.81
N TRP A 103 -20.91 -5.59 -1.34
CA TRP A 103 -20.53 -5.96 -2.70
C TRP A 103 -20.57 -7.48 -2.91
N TYR A 104 -19.97 -8.26 -1.99
CA TYR A 104 -19.91 -9.72 -2.09
C TYR A 104 -21.31 -10.35 -2.12
N HIS A 105 -22.19 -9.95 -1.20
CA HIS A 105 -23.55 -10.49 -1.17
C HIS A 105 -24.37 -10.06 -2.38
N LYS A 106 -24.20 -8.83 -2.86
CA LYS A 106 -24.82 -8.38 -4.10
C LYS A 106 -24.35 -9.24 -5.29
N SER A 107 -23.05 -9.44 -5.45
CA SER A 107 -22.50 -10.27 -6.53
C SER A 107 -23.01 -11.71 -6.50
N ILE A 108 -23.15 -12.30 -5.30
CA ILE A 108 -23.73 -13.64 -5.16
C ILE A 108 -25.23 -13.66 -5.52
N TYR A 109 -25.99 -12.64 -5.12
CA TYR A 109 -27.39 -12.52 -5.49
C TYR A 109 -27.56 -12.37 -7.01
N ASP A 110 -26.78 -11.50 -7.64
CA ASP A 110 -26.80 -11.27 -9.09
C ASP A 110 -26.45 -12.56 -9.86
N LEU A 111 -25.41 -13.28 -9.44
CA LEU A 111 -25.04 -14.59 -10.00
C LEU A 111 -26.14 -15.63 -9.86
N ASN A 112 -26.79 -15.71 -8.69
CA ASN A 112 -27.90 -16.64 -8.48
C ASN A 112 -29.12 -16.28 -9.33
N ASN A 113 -29.35 -15.00 -9.61
CA ASN A 113 -30.45 -14.55 -10.45
C ASN A 113 -30.18 -14.80 -11.95
N GLU A 114 -28.94 -14.61 -12.40
CA GLU A 114 -28.50 -15.02 -13.75
C GLU A 114 -28.56 -16.55 -13.92
N MET A 115 -28.13 -17.33 -12.92
CA MET A 115 -28.29 -18.80 -12.93
C MET A 115 -29.76 -19.24 -12.89
N SER A 116 -30.63 -18.52 -12.17
CA SER A 116 -32.08 -18.77 -12.19
C SER A 116 -32.68 -18.51 -13.58
N SER A 117 -32.23 -17.45 -14.24
CA SER A 117 -32.65 -17.09 -15.60
C SER A 117 -32.16 -18.10 -16.64
N LEU A 118 -30.92 -18.58 -16.53
CA LEU A 118 -30.36 -19.63 -17.40
C LEU A 118 -31.06 -20.99 -17.21
N LYS A 119 -31.47 -21.33 -15.98
CA LYS A 119 -32.28 -22.53 -15.71
C LYS A 119 -33.68 -22.43 -16.31
N TYR A 120 -34.29 -21.24 -16.32
CA TYR A 120 -35.59 -21.00 -16.95
C TYR A 120 -35.53 -21.12 -18.48
N VAL A 121 -34.49 -20.57 -19.12
CA VAL A 121 -34.30 -20.71 -20.57
C VAL A 121 -33.97 -22.16 -20.96
N SER A 122 -33.18 -22.87 -20.17
CA SER A 122 -32.85 -24.28 -20.42
C SER A 122 -34.04 -25.23 -20.20
N SER A 123 -35.12 -24.82 -19.53
CA SER A 123 -36.34 -25.65 -19.41
C SER A 123 -37.39 -25.34 -20.47
N MET A 124 -37.11 -24.41 -21.39
CA MET A 124 -37.95 -24.04 -22.52
C MET A 124 -37.43 -24.59 -23.87
N PHE A 125 -36.36 -25.39 -23.85
CA PHE A 125 -35.85 -26.16 -24.99
C PHE A 125 -35.82 -27.65 -24.66
#